data_AF-A0A5K0X207-F1
#
_entry.id   AF-A0A5K0X207-F1
#
_cell.length_a   1.000
_cell.length_b   1.000
_cell.length_c   1.000
_cell.angle_alpha   90.00
_cell.angle_beta   90.00
_cell.angle_gamma   90.00
#
_symmetry.space_group_name_H-M   'P 1'
#
loop_
_entity.id
_entity.type
_entity.pdbx_description
1 polymer ?
#
loop_
_entity_poly.entity_id
_entity_poly.type
_entity_poly.pdbx_seq_one_letter_code
_entity_poly.pdbx_strand_id
1 'polypeptide(L)' 'LAQKELQKINMYKAPRDKLVCILNCCKVINNLLLNAALATNENPPGADEFLPVLIYVTIK' A
#
# COMPACT_ATOMS: atom_id res chain seq x y z
N LEU A 1 8.60 -1.86 2.38
CA LEU A 1 8.56 -0.78 1.36
C LEU A 1 7.34 0.12 1.55
N ALA A 2 6.12 -0.42 1.54
CA ALA A 2 4.88 0.34 1.76
C ALA A 2 4.88 1.16 3.08
N GLN A 3 5.31 0.55 4.20
CA GLN A 3 5.46 1.23 5.49
C GLN A 3 6.31 2.51 5.41
N LYS A 4 7.43 2.45 4.66
CA LYS A 4 8.32 3.59 4.49
C LYS A 4 7.64 4.74 3.73
N GLU A 5 6.76 4.43 2.78
CA GLU A 5 5.95 5.47 2.10
C GLU A 5 4.96 6.11 3.07
N LEU A 6 4.28 5.31 3.89
CA LEU A 6 3.31 5.82 4.86
C LEU A 6 3.99 6.68 5.95
N GLN A 7 5.15 6.27 6.45
CA GLN A 7 5.91 7.00 7.48
C GLN A 7 6.37 8.40 7.03
N LYS A 8 6.47 8.68 5.72
CA LYS A 8 6.77 10.02 5.19
C LYS A 8 5.65 11.04 5.44
N ILE A 9 4.46 10.62 5.86
CA ILE A 9 3.30 11.51 6.04
C ILE A 9 3.58 12.70 6.98
N ASN A 10 4.46 12.51 7.98
CA ASN A 10 4.84 13.56 8.93
C ASN A 10 5.93 14.51 8.40
N MET A 11 6.58 14.17 7.28
CA MET A 11 7.57 15.03 6.61
C MET A 11 6.91 16.15 5.80
N TYR A 12 5.61 16.01 5.48
CA TYR A 12 4.88 16.97 4.66
C TYR A 12 3.84 17.75 5.46
N LYS A 13 3.71 19.04 5.14
CA LYS A 13 2.69 19.93 5.72
C LYS A 13 1.44 20.03 4.86
N ALA A 14 1.59 20.08 3.53
CA ALA A 14 0.46 20.23 2.63
C ALA A 14 -0.44 18.98 2.66
N PRO A 15 -1.78 19.14 2.70
CA PRO A 15 -2.71 18.00 2.78
C PRO A 15 -2.60 17.10 1.54
N ARG A 16 -2.35 17.69 0.37
CA ARG A 16 -2.12 16.96 -0.87
C ARG A 16 -0.93 16.01 -0.77
N ASP A 17 0.18 16.47 -0.20
CA ASP A 17 1.40 15.67 -0.11
C ASP A 17 1.27 14.54 0.93
N LYS A 18 0.51 14.79 2.01
CA LYS A 18 0.12 13.73 2.96
C LYS A 18 -0.69 12.63 2.27
N LEU A 19 -1.67 13.00 1.42
CA LEU A 19 -2.43 12.04 0.62
C LEU A 19 -1.54 11.29 -0.38
N VAL A 20 -0.55 11.94 -0.98
CA VAL A 20 0.40 11.26 -1.88
C VAL A 20 1.16 10.15 -1.16
N CYS A 21 1.55 10.34 0.11
CA CYS A 21 2.19 9.29 0.91
C CYS A 21 1.28 8.05 1.06
N ILE A 22 0.00 8.28 1.35
CA ILE A 22 -1.00 7.22 1.46
C ILE A 22 -1.18 6.51 0.12
N LEU A 23 -1.37 7.26 -0.97
CA LEU A 23 -1.54 6.70 -2.32
C LEU A 23 -0.31 5.90 -2.77
N ASN A 24 0.90 6.35 -2.44
CA ASN A 24 2.13 5.63 -2.74
C ASN A 24 2.22 4.33 -1.94
N CYS A 25 1.86 4.35 -0.65
CA CYS A 25 1.74 3.14 0.16
C CYS A 25 0.77 2.13 -0.49
N CYS A 26 -0.43 2.58 -0.89
CA CYS A 26 -1.42 1.73 -1.55
C CYS A 26 -0.91 1.15 -2.89
N LYS A 27 -0.24 1.96 -3.72
CA LYS A 27 0.35 1.50 -4.98
C LYS A 27 1.40 0.41 -4.77
N VAL A 28 2.26 0.59 -3.76
CA VAL A 28 3.28 -0.42 -3.41
C VAL A 28 2.61 -1.73 -2.97
N ILE A 29 1.57 -1.65 -2.13
CA ILE A 29 0.80 -2.84 -1.71
C ILE A 29 0.18 -3.55 -2.92
N ASN A 30 -0.53 -2.82 -3.77
CA ASN A 30 -1.17 -3.38 -4.96
C ASN A 30 -0.17 -4.05 -5.91
N ASN A 31 0.98 -3.43 -6.15
CA ASN A 31 2.01 -4.03 -7.00
C ASN A 31 2.58 -5.32 -6.40
N LEU A 32 2.76 -5.38 -5.07
CA LEU A 32 3.21 -6.60 -4.40
C LEU A 32 2.17 -7.71 -4.49
N LEU A 33 0.89 -7.39 -4.26
CA LEU A 33 -0.21 -8.35 -4.37
C LEU A 33 -0.39 -8.85 -5.82
N LEU A 34 -0.27 -7.96 -6.80
CA LEU A 34 -0.35 -8.34 -8.22
C LEU A 34 0.79 -9.29 -8.59
N ASN A 35 2.02 -8.99 -8.16
CA ASN A 35 3.16 -9.86 -8.40
C ASN A 35 3.00 -11.23 -7.71
N ALA A 36 2.42 -11.26 -6.51
CA ALA A 36 2.12 -12.49 -5.81
C ALA A 36 1.10 -13.34 -6.59
N ALA A 37 -0.01 -12.73 -7.03
CA ALA A 37 -1.04 -13.40 -7.83
C ALA A 37 -0.48 -13.95 -9.16
N LEU A 38 0.39 -13.19 -9.84
CA LEU A 38 1.07 -13.66 -11.05
C LEU A 38 1.99 -14.86 -10.79
N ALA A 39 2.64 -14.90 -9.63
CA ALA A 39 3.52 -16.02 -9.26
C ALA A 39 2.72 -17.28 -8.87
N THR A 40 1.50 -17.13 -8.35
CA THR A 40 0.63 -18.24 -7.91
C THR A 40 -0.41 -18.65 -8.96
N ASN A 41 -0.48 -17.97 -10.10
CA ASN A 41 -1.57 -18.10 -11.11
C ASN A 41 -2.97 -17.88 -10.50
N GLU A 42 -3.07 -16.97 -9.53
CA GLU A 42 -4.33 -16.59 -8.91
C GLU A 42 -4.96 -15.39 -9.61
N ASN A 43 -6.22 -15.11 -9.28
CA ASN A 43 -6.93 -13.95 -9.78
C ASN A 43 -6.28 -12.64 -9.30
N PRO A 44 -6.43 -11.52 -10.05
CA PRO A 44 -5.96 -10.23 -9.61
C PRO A 44 -6.54 -9.85 -8.22
N PRO A 45 -5.73 -9.26 -7.34
CA PRO A 45 -6.14 -8.94 -5.98
C PRO A 45 -7.22 -7.85 -5.96
N GLY A 46 -8.22 -8.04 -5.11
CA GLY A 46 -9.30 -7.10 -4.84
C GLY A 46 -9.19 -6.45 -3.45
N ALA A 47 -10.32 -5.96 -2.95
CA ALA A 47 -10.39 -5.32 -1.64
C ALA A 47 -10.11 -6.31 -0.49
N ASP A 48 -10.50 -7.58 -0.67
CA ASP A 48 -10.35 -8.62 0.34
C ASP A 48 -8.89 -8.97 0.59
N GLU A 49 -8.03 -8.89 -0.43
CA GLU A 49 -6.58 -9.05 -0.28
C GLU A 49 -5.91 -7.73 0.14
N PHE A 50 -6.38 -6.60 -0.40
CA PHE A 50 -5.76 -5.30 -0.17
C PHE A 50 -5.94 -4.78 1.26
N LEU A 51 -7.17 -4.77 1.78
CA LEU A 51 -7.51 -4.12 3.05
C LEU A 51 -6.78 -4.75 4.25
N PRO A 52 -6.71 -6.10 4.39
CA PRO A 52 -5.95 -6.72 5.46
C PRO A 52 -4.46 -6.35 5.42
N VAL A 53 -3.87 -6.28 4.22
CA VAL A 53 -2.46 -5.90 4.06
C VAL A 53 -2.25 -4.43 4.42
N LEU A 54 -3.17 -3.54 4.05
CA LEU A 54 -3.12 -2.13 4.44
C LEU A 54 -3.20 -1.96 5.97
N ILE A 55 -4.10 -2.69 6.64
CA ILE A 55 -4.21 -2.70 8.11
C ILE A 55 -2.89 -3.18 8.72
N TYR A 56 -2.36 -4.30 8.26
CA TYR A 56 -1.09 -4.86 8.74
C TYR A 56 0.08 -3.87 8.58
N VAL A 57 0.20 -3.25 7.40
CA VAL A 57 1.23 -2.24 7.09
C VAL A 57 1.09 -1.00 7.96
N THR A 58 -0.13 -0.64 8.36
CA THR A 58 -0.38 0.53 9.21
C THR A 58 -0.01 0.26 10.68
N ILE A 59 -0.24 -0.97 11.16
CA ILE A 59 0.06 -1.36 12.55
C ILE A 59 1.56 -1.59 12.76
N LYS A 60 2.26 -2.10 11.75
CA LYS A 60 3.69 -2.44 11.82
C LYS A 60 4.59 -1.22 11.56
#